data_AF-A0A920RV45-F1
#
_entry.id   AF-A0A920RV45-F1
#
_cell.length_a   1.000
_cell.length_b   1.000
_cell.length_c   1.000
_cell.angle_alpha   90.00
_cell.angle_beta   90.00
_cell.angle_gamma   90.00
#
_symmetry.space_group_name_H-M   'P 1'
#
loop_
_entity.id
_entity.type
_entity.pdbx_description
1 polymer ?
#
loop_
_entity_poly.entity_id
_entity_poly.type
_entity_poly.pdbx_seq_one_letter_code
_entity_poly.pdbx_strand_id
1 'polypeptide(L)'
;MMREHIPQESRIHYVITKGGLAPNVIPDEAEVWYYVRHPKEKVVEELFNRTVNAARGAAKGTETTLSYEVIHGNYSLMPNDTLQSLMYKQLIKKRGYSL
;
A
#
# COMPACT_ATOMS: atom_id res chain seq x y z
N MET A 1 16.72 5.77 1.63
CA MET A 1 16.90 5.01 2.90
C MET A 1 15.73 4.09 3.22
N MET A 2 14.46 4.54 3.13
CA MET A 2 13.32 3.72 3.57
C MET A 2 13.18 2.37 2.83
N ARG A 3 13.43 2.34 1.51
CA ARG A 3 13.23 1.15 0.66
C ARG A 3 13.95 -0.12 1.16
N GLU A 4 15.12 0.02 1.75
CA GLU A 4 15.92 -1.11 2.26
C GLU A 4 15.60 -1.45 3.73
N HIS A 5 14.89 -0.58 4.44
CA HIS A 5 14.61 -0.67 5.87
C HIS A 5 13.11 -0.87 6.14
N ILE A 6 12.50 -1.75 5.35
CA ILE A 6 11.13 -2.24 5.53
C ILE A 6 11.14 -3.77 5.55
N PRO A 7 10.17 -4.44 6.21
CA PRO A 7 10.07 -5.89 6.19
C PRO A 7 10.06 -6.44 4.76
N GLN A 8 10.68 -7.59 4.54
CA GLN A 8 10.82 -8.20 3.20
C GLN A 8 9.47 -8.51 2.52
N GLU A 9 8.39 -8.65 3.29
CA GLU A 9 7.03 -8.87 2.79
C GLU A 9 6.32 -7.57 2.39
N SER A 10 6.84 -6.43 2.84
CA SER A 10 6.28 -5.10 2.58
C SER A 10 6.58 -4.62 1.18
N ARG A 11 5.63 -3.93 0.54
CA ARG A 11 5.89 -3.21 -0.71
C ARG A 11 5.30 -1.81 -0.62
N ILE A 12 6.04 -0.85 -1.17
CA ILE A 12 5.60 0.52 -1.38
C ILE A 12 5.75 0.77 -2.89
N HIS A 13 4.62 0.87 -3.58
CA HIS A 13 4.56 1.23 -5.00
C HIS A 13 4.08 2.66 -5.12
N TYR A 14 4.50 3.36 -6.17
CA TYR A 14 4.03 4.72 -6.41
C TYR A 14 4.07 5.08 -7.88
N VAL A 15 3.29 6.10 -8.23
CA VAL A 15 3.33 6.77 -9.53
C VAL A 15 3.25 8.27 -9.31
N ILE A 16 4.07 9.03 -10.03
CA ILE A 16 3.99 10.49 -10.05
C ILE A 16 2.86 10.84 -11.01
N THR A 17 1.73 11.31 -10.47
CA THR A 17 0.54 11.69 -11.24
C THR A 17 0.66 13.10 -11.79
N LYS A 18 1.40 13.98 -11.09
CA LYS A 18 1.73 15.34 -11.54
C LYS A 18 3.15 15.70 -11.09
N GLY A 19 4.05 16.00 -12.03
CA GLY A 19 5.46 16.28 -11.72
C GLY A 19 6.07 17.47 -12.47
N GLY A 20 5.23 18.25 -13.16
CA GLY A 20 5.66 19.34 -14.05
C GLY A 20 5.29 19.10 -15.51
N LEU A 21 5.08 20.19 -16.23
CA LEU A 21 4.63 20.19 -17.63
C LEU A 21 5.78 20.31 -18.63
N ALA A 22 6.94 20.81 -18.20
CA ALA A 22 8.11 21.02 -19.04
C ALA A 22 9.39 20.85 -18.21
N PRO A 23 10.48 20.36 -18.81
CA PRO A 23 11.73 20.05 -18.10
C PRO A 23 12.46 21.29 -17.55
N ASN A 24 12.15 22.47 -18.07
CA ASN A 24 12.77 23.75 -17.71
C ASN A 24 11.83 24.69 -16.93
N VAL A 25 10.63 24.22 -16.56
CA VAL A 25 9.66 25.01 -15.81
C VAL A 25 9.49 24.38 -14.44
N ILE A 26 9.69 25.19 -13.40
CA ILE A 26 9.48 24.74 -12.01
C ILE A 26 7.96 24.56 -11.80
N PRO A 27 7.49 23.37 -11.40
CA PRO A 27 6.08 23.15 -11.10
C PRO A 27 5.66 23.91 -9.85
N ASP A 28 4.42 24.40 -9.87
CA ASP A 28 3.72 24.96 -8.70
C ASP A 28 3.21 23.87 -7.76
N GLU A 29 2.87 22.70 -8.29
CA GLU A 29 2.37 21.55 -7.56
C GLU A 29 2.98 20.24 -8.08
N ALA A 30 3.25 19.32 -7.16
CA ALA A 30 3.63 17.94 -7.47
C ALA A 30 2.72 16.97 -6.70
N GLU A 31 2.27 15.93 -7.39
CA GLU A 31 1.36 14.90 -6.87
C GLU A 31 1.95 13.52 -7.14
N VAL A 32 1.86 12.66 -6.12
CA VAL A 32 2.29 11.27 -6.18
C VAL A 32 1.25 10.40 -5.51
N TRP A 33 0.85 9.32 -6.19
CA TRP A 33 -0.05 8.33 -5.64
C TRP A 33 0.74 7.11 -5.15
N TYR A 34 0.54 6.77 -3.86
CA TYR A 34 1.23 5.66 -3.20
C TYR A 34 0.30 4.48 -2.90
N TYR A 35 0.86 3.27 -3.00
CA TYR A 35 0.24 2.01 -2.59
C TYR A 35 1.17 1.28 -1.61
N VAL A 36 0.78 1.21 -0.34
CA VAL A 36 1.53 0.54 0.74
C VAL A 36 0.83 -0.77 1.09
N ARG A 37 1.56 -1.89 1.10
CA ARG A 37 1.00 -3.21 1.41
C ARG A 37 1.91 -4.06 2.29
N HIS A 38 1.30 -4.80 3.20
CA HIS A 38 1.93 -5.80 4.05
C HIS A 38 0.85 -6.79 4.56
N PRO A 39 1.17 -8.08 4.80
CA PRO A 39 0.19 -9.06 5.30
C PRO A 39 -0.42 -8.74 6.67
N LYS A 40 0.25 -7.90 7.47
CA LYS A 40 -0.21 -7.43 8.78
C LYS A 40 -0.59 -5.96 8.72
N GLU A 41 -1.83 -5.64 9.08
CA GLU A 41 -2.41 -4.29 9.07
C GLU A 41 -1.59 -3.26 9.87
N LYS A 42 -1.11 -3.61 11.07
CA LYS A 42 -0.33 -2.70 11.94
C LYS A 42 0.97 -2.24 11.27
N VAL A 43 1.57 -3.10 10.45
CA VAL A 43 2.80 -2.77 9.72
C VAL A 43 2.47 -1.84 8.56
N VAL A 44 1.31 -1.99 7.91
CA VAL A 44 0.85 -1.05 6.87
C VAL A 44 0.71 0.35 7.47
N GLU A 45 0.07 0.46 8.63
CA GLU A 45 -0.11 1.73 9.35
C GLU A 45 1.24 2.37 9.71
N GLU A 46 2.19 1.59 10.25
CA GLU A 46 3.54 2.07 10.55
C GLU A 46 4.26 2.59 9.30
N LEU A 47 4.24 1.82 8.21
CA LEU A 47 4.90 2.19 6.96
C LEU A 47 4.24 3.41 6.30
N PHE A 48 2.92 3.51 6.37
CA PHE A 48 2.18 4.67 5.90
C PHE A 48 2.61 5.92 6.68
N ASN A 49 2.62 5.86 8.01
CA ASN A 49 3.04 6.98 8.85
C ASN A 49 4.49 7.39 8.58
N ARG A 50 5.40 6.43 8.37
CA ARG A 50 6.79 6.72 7.97
C ARG A 50 6.87 7.43 6.62
N THR A 51 6.03 7.02 5.65
CA THR A 51 5.94 7.66 4.33
C THR A 51 5.44 9.09 4.44
N VAL A 52 4.38 9.33 5.22
CA VAL A 52 3.85 10.67 5.51
C VAL A 52 4.90 11.54 6.21
N ASN A 53 5.64 11.01 7.18
CA ASN A 53 6.70 11.75 7.87
C ASN A 53 7.84 12.15 6.93
N ALA A 54 8.22 11.27 5.99
CA ALA A 54 9.21 11.60 4.97
C ALA A 54 8.71 12.74 4.06
N ALA A 55 7.44 12.69 3.63
CA ALA A 55 6.82 13.76 2.85
C ALA A 55 6.75 15.09 3.63
N ARG A 56 6.39 15.06 4.92
CA ARG A 56 6.40 16.24 5.80
C ARG A 56 7.81 16.83 5.94
N GLY A 57 8.82 15.99 6.08
CA GLY A 57 10.23 16.42 6.12
C GLY A 57 10.66 17.11 4.83
N ALA A 58 10.29 16.55 3.67
CA ALA A 58 10.56 17.16 2.37
C ALA A 58 9.85 18.50 2.19
N ALA A 59 8.57 18.58 2.59
CA ALA A 59 7.80 19.82 2.54
C ALA A 59 8.42 20.89 3.43
N LYS A 60 8.79 20.52 4.67
CA LYS A 60 9.44 21.44 5.60
C LYS A 60 10.80 21.92 5.09
N GLY A 61 11.59 21.04 4.49
CA GLY A 61 12.92 21.38 3.95
C GLY A 61 12.88 22.25 2.70
N THR A 62 11.76 22.27 1.98
CA THR A 62 11.56 23.09 0.77
C THR A 62 10.62 24.28 1.01
N GLU A 63 10.21 24.50 2.26
CA GLU A 63 9.22 25.53 2.64
C GLU A 63 7.90 25.43 1.86
N THR A 64 7.53 24.21 1.45
CA THR A 64 6.26 23.93 0.77
C THR A 64 5.22 23.36 1.74
N THR A 65 3.98 23.26 1.29
CA THR A 65 2.88 22.66 2.04
C THR A 65 2.64 21.22 1.56
N LEU A 66 2.14 20.38 2.47
CA LEU A 66 1.77 18.99 2.17
C LEU A 66 0.30 18.77 2.52
N SER A 67 -0.47 18.26 1.58
CA SER A 67 -1.77 17.62 1.80
C SER A 67 -1.69 16.16 1.34
N TYR A 68 -2.49 15.28 1.95
CA TYR A 68 -2.65 13.91 1.48
C TYR A 68 -4.05 13.41 1.80
N GLU A 69 -4.52 12.45 1.01
CA GLU A 69 -5.80 11.78 1.19
C GLU A 69 -5.59 10.27 1.22
N VAL A 70 -6.36 9.57 2.06
CA VAL A 70 -6.37 8.11 2.11
C VAL A 70 -7.55 7.60 1.27
N ILE A 71 -7.26 7.09 0.07
CA ILE A 71 -8.29 6.69 -0.89
C ILE A 71 -8.95 5.36 -0.50
N HIS A 72 -8.15 4.38 -0.04
CA HIS A 72 -8.68 3.07 0.34
C HIS A 72 -7.77 2.35 1.36
N GLY A 73 -8.36 1.48 2.16
CA GLY A 73 -7.66 0.56 3.05
C GLY A 73 -8.25 -0.85 2.90
N ASN A 74 -7.38 -1.86 2.78
CA ASN A 74 -7.80 -3.26 2.65
C ASN A 74 -7.20 -4.09 3.77
N TYR A 75 -8.02 -4.97 4.36
CA TYR A 75 -7.51 -6.01 5.24
C TYR A 75 -6.94 -7.17 4.43
N SER A 76 -6.06 -7.94 5.06
CA SER A 76 -5.66 -9.24 4.54
C SER A 76 -6.88 -10.16 4.40
N LEU A 77 -6.74 -11.18 3.56
CA LEU A 77 -7.78 -12.20 3.38
C LEU A 77 -8.22 -12.73 4.75
N MET A 78 -9.51 -12.59 5.07
CA MET A 78 -10.14 -13.16 6.27
C MET A 78 -11.01 -14.34 5.83
N PRO A 79 -10.43 -15.55 5.68
CA PRO A 79 -11.19 -16.70 5.24
C PRO A 79 -12.20 -17.14 6.29
N ASN A 80 -13.33 -17.68 5.83
CA ASN A 80 -14.27 -18.39 6.69
C ASN A 80 -13.92 -19.88 6.68
N ASP A 81 -13.12 -20.32 7.64
CA ASP A 81 -12.60 -21.69 7.71
C ASP A 81 -13.73 -22.74 7.79
N THR A 82 -14.86 -22.40 8.41
CA THR A 82 -16.01 -23.29 8.53
C THR A 82 -16.64 -23.54 7.16
N LEU A 83 -16.94 -22.48 6.42
CA LEU A 83 -17.49 -22.59 5.06
C LEU A 83 -16.49 -23.21 4.10
N GLN A 84 -15.21 -22.85 4.19
CA GLN A 84 -14.15 -23.44 3.37
C GLN A 84 -14.04 -24.94 3.60
N SER A 85 -14.07 -25.39 4.86
CA SER A 85 -14.03 -26.82 5.21
C SER A 85 -15.27 -27.57 4.74
N LEU A 86 -16.46 -26.97 4.86
CA LEU A 86 -17.71 -27.57 4.39
C LEU A 86 -17.73 -27.70 2.87
N MET A 87 -17.34 -26.63 2.16
CA MET A 87 -17.22 -26.62 0.71
C MET A 87 -16.24 -27.70 0.25
N TYR A 88 -15.06 -27.77 0.87
CA TYR A 88 -14.05 -28.78 0.57
C TYR A 88 -14.58 -30.21 0.73
N LYS A 89 -15.27 -30.50 1.85
CA LYS A 89 -15.93 -31.79 2.10
C LYS A 89 -16.95 -32.15 1.02
N GLN A 90 -17.77 -31.20 0.59
CA GLN A 90 -18.77 -31.44 -0.46
C GLN A 90 -18.14 -31.64 -1.84
N LEU A 91 -17.06 -30.92 -2.14
CA LEU A 91 -16.32 -31.07 -3.39
C LEU A 91 -15.70 -32.47 -3.49
N ILE A 92 -15.01 -32.95 -2.44
CA ILE A 92 -14.49 -34.33 -2.37
C ILE A 92 -15.62 -35.36 -2.54
N LYS A 93 -16.75 -35.16 -1.84
CA LYS A 93 -17.88 -36.09 -1.87
C LYS A 93 -18.53 -36.18 -3.25
N LYS A 94 -18.61 -35.07 -4.00
CA LYS A 94 -19.36 -35.00 -5.28
C LYS A 94 -18.50 -35.25 -6.52
N ARG A 95 -17.19 -34.99 -6.47
CA ARG A 95 -16.26 -35.25 -7.58
C ARG A 95 -14.96 -35.73 -6.95
N GLY A 96 -14.51 -36.95 -7.27
CA GLY A 96 -13.34 -37.61 -6.68
C GLY A 96 -11.99 -36.92 -6.96
N TYR A 97 -11.88 -35.63 -6.65
CA TYR A 97 -10.62 -34.91 -6.58
C TYR A 97 -9.95 -35.26 -5.25
N SER A 98 -9.06 -36.25 -5.29
CA SER A 98 -7.97 -36.39 -4.35
C SER A 98 -6.76 -35.63 -4.88
N LEU A 99 -6.23 -34.69 -4.10
CA LEU A 99 -4.83 -34.24 -4.24
C LEU A 99 -3.92 -35.29 -3.58
#